data_AF-A0A8J7SHC8-F1
#
_entry.id   AF-A0A8J7SHC8-F1
#
_cell.length_a   1.000
_cell.length_b   1.000
_cell.length_c   1.000
_cell.angle_alpha   90.00
_cell.angle_beta   90.00
_cell.angle_gamma   90.00
#
_symmetry.space_group_name_H-M   'P 1'
#
loop_
_entity.id
_entity.type
_entity.pdbx_description
1 polymer ?
#
loop_
_entity_poly.entity_id
_entity_poly.type
_entity_poly.pdbx_seq_one_letter_code
_entity_poly.pdbx_strand_id
1 'polypeptide(L)'
;MYFIKYNPLKQQLRDRSLSEREALPYYLLLCALSSLMCSLPSFGVFNWWNALSCLVALCVTIGGVIYSFSCNGGSQGIDFIQKSVVLGWVVFVRCFLAFMPLAIAIYIILAILEHSSENTSLVDVIIANLFGIIFYQRLGVHLCDIKNEQANNVMHNLSEKAADIVE
;
A
#
# COMPACT_ATOMS: atom_id res chain seq x y z
N MET A 1 4.27 10.17 19.33
CA MET A 1 4.10 8.71 19.12
C MET A 1 4.36 7.97 20.42
N TYR A 2 3.37 7.21 20.86
CA TYR A 2 3.50 6.23 21.92
C TYR A 2 3.78 4.85 21.31
N PHE A 3 5.05 4.42 21.28
CA PHE A 3 5.40 3.06 20.85
C PHE A 3 5.35 2.04 21.99
N ILE A 4 5.46 2.52 23.23
CA ILE A 4 5.59 1.67 24.42
C ILE A 4 4.36 1.82 25.35
N LYS A 5 3.81 3.04 25.47
CA LYS A 5 2.70 3.33 26.39
C LYS A 5 1.36 3.17 25.68
N TYR A 6 0.64 2.08 25.97
CA TYR A 6 -0.67 1.81 25.38
C TYR A 6 -1.81 2.68 25.91
N ASN A 7 -1.78 3.11 27.18
CA ASN A 7 -2.93 3.80 27.79
C ASN A 7 -3.27 5.15 27.12
N PRO A 8 -2.30 6.04 26.83
CA PRO A 8 -2.58 7.29 26.12
C PRO A 8 -3.15 7.04 24.72
N LEU A 9 -2.64 6.03 24.01
CA LEU A 9 -3.10 5.67 22.67
C LEU A 9 -4.54 5.13 22.70
N LYS A 10 -4.86 4.25 23.66
CA LYS A 10 -6.23 3.75 23.86
C LYS A 10 -7.21 4.88 24.13
N GLN A 11 -6.81 5.87 24.92
CA GLN A 11 -7.63 7.04 25.21
C GLN A 11 -7.85 7.88 23.95
N GLN A 12 -6.80 8.20 23.19
CA GLN A 12 -6.94 8.94 21.92
C GLN A 12 -7.82 8.23 20.89
N LEU A 13 -7.72 6.90 20.80
CA LEU A 13 -8.59 6.10 19.94
C LEU A 13 -10.05 6.11 20.42
N ARG A 14 -10.28 6.04 21.73
CA ARG A 14 -11.63 6.12 22.32
C ARG A 14 -12.27 7.48 22.08
N ASP A 15 -11.49 8.54 22.22
CA ASP A 15 -11.94 9.93 22.11
C ASP A 15 -11.97 10.41 20.65
N ARG A 16 -11.59 9.55 19.68
CA ARG A 16 -11.43 9.86 18.25
C ARG A 16 -10.57 11.11 17.99
N SER A 17 -9.61 11.39 18.87
CA SER A 17 -8.75 12.57 18.81
C SER A 17 -7.46 12.33 18.03
N LEU A 18 -7.19 11.08 17.62
CA LEU A 18 -5.99 10.72 16.86
C LEU A 18 -6.15 11.15 15.41
N SER A 19 -5.32 12.09 14.96
CA SER A 19 -5.33 12.52 13.56
C SER A 19 -4.68 11.49 12.64
N GLU A 20 -5.04 11.52 11.35
CA GLU A 20 -4.43 10.64 10.33
C GLU A 20 -2.91 10.82 10.22
N ARG A 21 -2.42 12.06 10.41
CA ARG A 21 -0.99 12.35 10.42
C ARG A 21 -0.27 11.69 11.60
N GLU A 22 -0.91 11.61 12.76
CA GLU A 22 -0.36 10.94 13.95
C GLU A 22 -0.45 9.42 13.85
N ALA A 23 -1.47 8.90 13.15
CA ALA A 23 -1.66 7.47 12.90
C ALA A 23 -0.71 6.94 11.80
N LEU A 24 -0.33 7.77 10.83
CA LEU A 24 0.49 7.39 9.68
C LEU A 24 1.77 6.62 10.04
N PRO A 25 2.62 7.04 10.99
CA PRO A 25 3.87 6.34 11.21
C PRO A 25 3.67 5.00 11.95
N TYR A 26 2.53 4.78 12.61
CA TYR A 26 2.17 3.45 13.13
C TYR A 26 1.82 2.50 11.98
N TYR A 27 1.02 2.98 11.03
CA TYR A 27 0.64 2.22 9.86
C TYR A 27 1.84 1.95 8.94
N LEU A 28 2.68 2.96 8.71
CA LEU A 28 3.92 2.84 7.95
C LEU A 28 4.85 1.79 8.57
N LEU A 29 5.05 1.84 9.90
CA LEU A 29 5.90 0.87 10.60
C LEU A 29 5.31 -0.53 10.50
N LEU A 30 3.99 -0.67 10.65
CA LEU A 30 3.30 -1.96 10.48
C LEU A 30 3.53 -2.52 9.07
N CYS A 31 3.25 -1.75 8.02
CA CYS A 31 3.46 -2.16 6.63
C CYS A 31 4.92 -2.49 6.33
N ALA A 32 5.85 -1.64 6.77
CA ALA A 32 7.29 -1.83 6.58
C ALA A 32 7.78 -3.12 7.27
N LEU A 33 7.35 -3.36 8.51
CA LEU A 33 7.72 -4.56 9.25
C LEU A 33 7.09 -5.81 8.62
N SER A 34 5.82 -5.75 8.20
CA SER A 34 5.18 -6.84 7.47
C SER A 34 5.91 -7.15 6.16
N SER A 35 6.28 -6.12 5.39
CA SER A 35 7.06 -6.28 4.16
C SER A 35 8.42 -6.93 4.44
N LEU A 36 9.10 -6.51 5.51
CA LEU A 36 10.38 -7.09 5.92
C LEU A 36 10.22 -8.58 6.25
N MET A 37 9.22 -8.93 7.07
CA MET A 37 8.96 -10.32 7.45
C MET A 37 8.60 -11.20 6.25
N CYS A 38 7.82 -10.68 5.29
CA CYS A 38 7.48 -11.41 4.07
C CYS A 38 8.65 -11.53 3.07
N SER A 39 9.64 -10.64 3.15
CA SER A 39 10.79 -10.64 2.23
C SER A 39 11.98 -11.47 2.73
N LEU A 40 11.96 -11.89 3.99
CA LEU A 40 13.00 -12.77 4.53
C LEU A 40 12.77 -14.19 4.01
N PRO A 41 13.82 -14.84 3.46
CA PRO A 41 13.69 -16.22 3.01
C PRO A 41 13.33 -17.11 4.20
N SER A 42 12.20 -17.82 4.11
CA SER A 42 11.77 -18.74 5.17
C SER A 42 12.58 -20.04 5.16
N PHE A 43 13.09 -20.44 3.99
CA PHE A 43 13.89 -21.65 3.78
C PHE A 43 14.92 -21.38 2.67
N GLY A 44 16.20 -21.66 2.93
CA GLY A 44 17.26 -21.54 1.93
C GLY A 44 18.49 -20.74 2.37
N VAL A 45 19.53 -20.73 1.53
CA VAL A 45 20.76 -19.97 1.76
C VAL A 45 20.50 -18.50 1.43
N PHE A 46 20.69 -17.64 2.42
CA PHE A 46 20.58 -16.20 2.21
C PHE A 46 21.68 -15.73 1.26
N ASN A 47 21.27 -15.17 0.12
CA ASN A 47 22.17 -14.64 -0.91
C ASN A 47 22.01 -13.12 -1.07
N TRP A 48 22.91 -12.50 -1.84
CA TRP A 48 22.88 -11.05 -2.08
C TRP A 48 21.57 -10.57 -2.76
N TRP A 49 20.97 -11.39 -3.63
CA TRP A 49 19.69 -11.05 -4.28
C TRP A 49 18.53 -10.99 -3.28
N ASN A 50 18.54 -11.83 -2.24
CA ASN A 50 17.57 -11.74 -1.15
C ASN A 50 17.71 -10.42 -0.38
N ALA A 51 18.94 -10.02 -0.04
CA ALA A 51 19.20 -8.75 0.63
C ALA A 51 18.70 -7.57 -0.23
N LEU A 52 19.02 -7.59 -1.52
CA LEU A 52 18.59 -6.56 -2.46
C LEU A 52 17.07 -6.53 -2.59
N SER A 53 16.42 -7.68 -2.77
CA SER A 53 14.97 -7.78 -2.89
C SER A 53 14.27 -7.22 -1.66
N CYS A 54 14.76 -7.57 -0.46
CA CYS A 54 14.25 -7.08 0.80
C CYS A 54 14.40 -5.56 0.94
N LEU A 55 15.56 -5.02 0.57
CA LEU A 55 15.81 -3.58 0.59
C LEU A 55 14.87 -2.83 -0.37
N VAL A 56 14.72 -3.31 -1.60
CA VAL A 56 13.84 -2.69 -2.60
C VAL A 56 12.38 -2.80 -2.15
N ALA A 57 11.94 -3.95 -1.64
CA ALA A 57 10.57 -4.14 -1.14
C ALA A 57 10.24 -3.19 0.02
N LEU A 58 11.21 -2.95 0.92
CA LEU A 58 11.09 -2.00 2.00
C LEU A 58 10.97 -0.56 1.47
N CYS A 59 11.82 -0.16 0.52
CA CYS A 59 11.74 1.15 -0.12
C CYS A 59 10.40 1.36 -0.86
N VAL A 60 9.95 0.36 -1.61
CA VAL A 60 8.66 0.36 -2.31
C VAL A 60 7.50 0.47 -1.33
N THR A 61 7.54 -0.26 -0.22
CA THR A 61 6.50 -0.20 0.82
C THR A 61 6.44 1.17 1.48
N ILE A 62 7.59 1.71 1.90
CA ILE A 62 7.64 3.03 2.55
C ILE A 62 7.18 4.11 1.58
N GLY A 63 7.73 4.13 0.37
CA GLY A 63 7.35 5.09 -0.67
C GLY A 63 5.89 4.95 -1.09
N GLY A 64 5.40 3.72 -1.21
CA GLY A 64 4.02 3.40 -1.60
C GLY A 64 2.98 3.83 -0.57
N VAL A 65 3.25 3.64 0.73
CA VAL A 65 2.38 4.14 1.81
C VAL A 65 2.36 5.66 1.83
N ILE A 66 3.51 6.33 1.71
CA ILE A 66 3.59 7.81 1.67
C ILE A 66 2.88 8.37 0.44
N TYR A 67 3.05 7.72 -0.72
CA TYR A 67 2.34 8.06 -1.96
C TYR A 67 0.83 7.93 -1.77
N SER A 68 0.36 6.78 -1.25
CA SER A 68 -1.06 6.53 -0.99
C SER A 68 -1.66 7.55 -0.01
N PHE A 69 -0.90 7.91 1.05
CA PHE A 69 -1.30 8.94 2.01
C PHE A 69 -1.48 10.30 1.32
N SER A 70 -0.54 10.67 0.44
CA SER A 70 -0.62 11.91 -0.35
C SER A 70 -1.83 11.90 -1.29
N CYS A 71 -2.11 10.77 -1.95
CA CYS A 71 -3.27 10.62 -2.83
C CYS A 71 -4.60 10.81 -2.09
N ASN A 72 -4.70 10.33 -0.84
CA ASN A 72 -5.87 10.50 0.03
C ASN A 72 -6.05 11.95 0.56
N GLY A 73 -5.15 12.89 0.22
CA GLY A 73 -5.20 14.28 0.69
C GLY A 73 -4.25 14.59 1.86
N GLY A 74 -3.35 13.66 2.19
CA GLY A 74 -2.33 13.85 3.22
C GLY A 74 -2.96 14.13 4.59
N SER A 75 -2.51 15.20 5.25
CA SER A 75 -3.00 15.57 6.59
C SER A 75 -4.46 16.03 6.63
N GLN A 76 -5.03 16.42 5.49
CA GLN A 76 -6.44 16.79 5.36
C GLN A 76 -7.31 15.62 4.89
N GLY A 77 -6.70 14.48 4.57
CA GLY A 77 -7.42 13.27 4.21
C GLY A 77 -8.19 12.70 5.39
N ILE A 78 -9.29 12.01 5.09
CA ILE A 78 -10.16 11.38 6.09
C ILE A 78 -10.11 9.86 5.89
N ASP A 79 -10.07 9.11 6.98
CA ASP A 79 -10.13 7.64 7.04
C ASP A 79 -9.06 6.94 6.19
N PHE A 80 -7.82 7.45 6.17
CA PHE A 80 -6.75 6.93 5.32
C PHE A 80 -6.49 5.45 5.58
N ILE A 81 -6.32 5.07 6.86
CA ILE A 81 -6.00 3.69 7.22
C ILE A 81 -7.13 2.74 6.83
N GLN A 82 -8.39 3.12 7.12
CA GLN A 82 -9.55 2.31 6.79
C GLN A 82 -9.68 2.11 5.27
N LYS A 83 -9.60 3.20 4.49
CA LYS A 83 -9.64 3.13 3.02
C LYS A 83 -8.48 2.30 2.47
N SER A 84 -7.27 2.48 3.00
CA SER A 84 -6.08 1.76 2.54
C SER A 84 -6.17 0.26 2.81
N VAL A 85 -6.71 -0.16 3.95
CA VAL A 85 -6.88 -1.58 4.27
C VAL A 85 -7.98 -2.21 3.40
N VAL A 86 -9.16 -1.58 3.33
CA VAL A 86 -10.31 -2.14 2.60
C VAL A 86 -10.07 -2.16 1.09
N LEU A 87 -9.64 -1.04 0.51
CA LEU A 87 -9.32 -0.96 -0.91
C LEU A 87 -8.04 -1.73 -1.23
N GLY A 88 -7.04 -1.67 -0.36
CA GLY A 88 -5.79 -2.41 -0.52
C GLY A 88 -6.03 -3.91 -0.66
N TRP A 89 -6.94 -4.48 0.14
CA TRP A 89 -7.32 -5.89 -0.02
C TRP A 89 -7.88 -6.20 -1.41
N VAL A 90 -8.84 -5.39 -1.89
CA VAL A 90 -9.47 -5.60 -3.21
C VAL A 90 -8.46 -5.41 -4.34
N VAL A 91 -7.62 -4.38 -4.27
CA VAL A 91 -6.55 -4.10 -5.23
C VAL A 91 -5.54 -5.23 -5.24
N PHE A 92 -5.13 -5.73 -4.07
CA PHE A 92 -4.22 -6.86 -3.93
C PHE A 92 -4.76 -8.10 -4.65
N VAL A 93 -6.01 -8.49 -4.39
CA VAL A 93 -6.62 -9.67 -5.03
C VAL A 93 -6.66 -9.51 -6.56
N ARG A 94 -7.06 -8.34 -7.06
CA ARG A 94 -7.12 -8.06 -8.51
C ARG A 94 -5.73 -8.09 -9.15
N CYS A 95 -4.76 -7.44 -8.53
CA CYS A 95 -3.37 -7.44 -8.99
C CYS A 95 -2.82 -8.87 -8.96
N PHE A 96 -3.06 -9.63 -7.89
CA PHE A 96 -2.59 -10.99 -7.73
C PHE A 96 -3.14 -11.91 -8.82
N LEU A 97 -4.45 -11.89 -9.07
CA LEU A 97 -5.07 -12.69 -10.13
C LEU A 97 -4.56 -12.33 -11.53
N ALA A 98 -4.22 -11.07 -11.78
CA ALA A 98 -3.63 -10.64 -13.04
C ALA A 98 -2.14 -11.00 -13.18
N PHE A 99 -1.36 -10.87 -12.10
CA PHE A 99 0.08 -11.12 -12.11
C PHE A 99 0.45 -12.59 -12.02
N MET A 100 -0.33 -13.41 -11.33
CA MET A 100 0.01 -14.81 -11.07
C MET A 100 0.14 -15.65 -12.35
N PRO A 101 -0.78 -15.56 -13.34
CA PRO A 101 -0.61 -16.26 -14.62
C PRO A 101 0.64 -15.80 -15.38
N LEU A 102 0.94 -14.50 -15.36
CA LEU A 102 2.10 -13.93 -16.02
C LEU A 102 3.40 -14.42 -15.38
N ALA A 103 3.47 -14.43 -14.05
CA ALA A 103 4.62 -14.95 -13.31
C ALA A 103 4.86 -16.43 -13.62
N ILE A 104 3.80 -17.26 -13.59
CA ILE A 104 3.88 -18.68 -13.96
C ILE A 104 4.41 -18.87 -15.38
N ALA A 105 3.89 -18.13 -16.35
CA ALA A 105 4.35 -18.21 -17.73
C ALA A 105 5.85 -17.89 -17.86
N ILE A 106 6.32 -16.85 -17.15
CA ILE A 106 7.74 -16.49 -17.13
C ILE A 106 8.59 -17.63 -16.54
N TYR A 107 8.19 -18.21 -15.40
CA TYR A 107 8.95 -19.32 -14.81
C TYR A 107 8.97 -20.57 -15.68
N ILE A 108 7.87 -20.90 -16.37
CA ILE A 108 7.85 -22.01 -17.33
C ILE A 108 8.87 -21.77 -18.45
N ILE A 109 8.92 -20.55 -19.00
CA ILE A 109 9.89 -20.20 -20.05
C ILE A 109 11.32 -20.33 -19.52
N LEU A 110 11.61 -19.80 -18.33
CA LEU A 110 12.95 -19.90 -17.73
C LEU A 110 13.38 -21.33 -17.45
N ALA A 111 12.45 -22.20 -17.04
CA ALA A 111 12.71 -23.62 -16.83
C ALA A 111 13.04 -24.33 -18.15
N ILE A 112 12.30 -24.04 -19.23
CA ILE A 112 12.58 -24.60 -20.57
C ILE A 112 13.95 -24.17 -21.09
N LEU A 113 14.36 -22.92 -20.79
CA LEU A 113 15.66 -22.38 -21.20
C LEU A 113 16.82 -22.80 -20.28
N GLU A 114 16.61 -23.70 -19.32
CA GLU A 114 17.59 -24.12 -18.31
C GLU A 114 18.21 -22.95 -17.52
N HIS A 115 17.51 -21.81 -17.46
CA HIS A 115 17.90 -20.61 -16.71
C HIS A 115 17.23 -20.55 -15.32
N SER A 116 16.53 -21.60 -14.91
CA SER A 116 15.95 -21.70 -13.58
C SER A 116 17.05 -21.86 -12.53
N SER A 117 17.19 -20.86 -11.67
CA SER A 117 18.04 -20.94 -10.48
C SER A 117 17.22 -21.51 -9.30
N GLU A 118 17.82 -22.42 -8.54
CA GLU A 118 17.23 -22.90 -7.27
C GLU A 118 17.20 -21.81 -6.19
N ASN A 119 18.03 -20.77 -6.35
CA ASN A 119 18.13 -19.63 -5.45
C ASN A 119 17.53 -18.37 -6.08
N THR A 120 17.16 -17.40 -5.23
CA THR A 120 16.72 -16.06 -5.65
C THR A 120 17.69 -15.45 -6.65
N SER A 121 17.16 -15.10 -7.81
CA SER A 121 17.82 -14.52 -8.97
C SER A 121 17.34 -13.07 -9.20
N LEU A 122 18.00 -12.35 -10.11
CA LEU A 122 17.60 -11.00 -10.50
C LEU A 122 16.15 -10.95 -11.01
N VAL A 123 15.68 -11.99 -11.70
CA VAL A 123 14.32 -12.04 -12.25
C VAL A 123 13.29 -12.05 -11.12
N ASP A 124 13.53 -12.80 -10.05
CA ASP A 124 12.66 -12.86 -8.88
C ASP A 124 12.55 -11.49 -8.21
N VAL A 125 13.69 -10.79 -8.09
CA VAL A 125 13.72 -9.41 -7.54
C VAL A 125 12.87 -8.48 -8.39
N ILE A 126 13.01 -8.51 -9.71
CA ILE A 126 12.25 -7.63 -10.61
C ILE A 126 10.76 -7.92 -10.52
N ILE A 127 10.35 -9.19 -10.62
CA ILE A 127 8.93 -9.58 -10.63
C ILE A 127 8.26 -9.17 -9.31
N ALA A 128 8.87 -9.52 -8.16
CA ALA A 128 8.30 -9.23 -6.85
C ALA A 128 8.15 -7.72 -6.60
N ASN A 129 9.15 -6.92 -6.97
CA ASN A 129 9.11 -5.48 -6.75
C ASN A 129 8.21 -4.75 -7.75
N LEU A 130 8.13 -5.23 -8.99
CA LEU A 130 7.20 -4.69 -9.98
C LEU A 130 5.75 -4.86 -9.53
N PHE A 131 5.41 -6.01 -8.95
CA PHE A 131 4.11 -6.24 -8.33
C PHE A 131 3.80 -5.19 -7.25
N GLY A 132 4.74 -4.96 -6.32
CA GLY A 132 4.58 -3.98 -5.25
C GLY A 132 4.37 -2.55 -5.76
N ILE A 133 5.15 -2.14 -6.77
CA ILE A 133 5.01 -0.82 -7.40
C ILE A 133 3.62 -0.65 -8.01
N ILE A 134 3.16 -1.63 -8.81
CA ILE A 134 1.85 -1.57 -9.47
C ILE A 134 0.72 -1.59 -8.43
N PHE A 135 0.86 -2.39 -7.38
CA PHE A 135 -0.09 -2.42 -6.28
C PHE A 135 -0.28 -1.02 -5.66
N TYR A 136 0.80 -0.37 -5.23
CA TYR A 136 0.72 0.96 -4.60
C TYR A 136 0.28 2.05 -5.58
N GLN A 137 0.69 1.97 -6.85
CA GLN A 137 0.19 2.86 -7.89
C GLN A 137 -1.33 2.76 -8.00
N ARG A 138 -1.88 1.54 -8.11
CA ARG A 138 -3.31 1.30 -8.25
C ARG A 138 -4.09 1.71 -7.01
N LEU A 139 -3.56 1.42 -5.83
CA LEU A 139 -4.16 1.86 -4.56
C LEU A 139 -4.24 3.38 -4.47
N GLY A 140 -3.15 4.09 -4.81
CA GLY A 140 -3.13 5.55 -4.81
C GLY A 140 -4.12 6.18 -5.77
N VAL A 141 -4.29 5.61 -6.98
CA VAL A 141 -5.32 6.05 -7.93
C VAL A 141 -6.72 5.98 -7.31
N HIS A 142 -7.10 4.83 -6.75
CA HIS A 142 -8.42 4.67 -6.13
C HIS A 142 -8.66 5.59 -4.93
N LEU A 143 -7.62 5.87 -4.13
CA LEU A 143 -7.71 6.85 -3.05
C LEU A 143 -7.90 8.27 -3.57
N CYS A 144 -7.25 8.61 -4.69
CA CYS A 144 -7.42 9.91 -5.35
C CYS A 144 -8.84 10.08 -5.92
N ASP A 145 -9.37 9.03 -6.55
CA ASP A 145 -10.71 9.04 -7.14
C ASP A 145 -11.78 9.33 -6.07
N ILE A 146 -11.74 8.63 -4.94
CA ILE A 146 -12.68 8.86 -3.81
C ILE A 146 -12.59 10.29 -3.29
N LYS A 147 -11.37 10.83 -3.14
CA LYS A 147 -11.19 12.21 -2.69
C LYS A 147 -11.83 13.20 -3.66
N ASN A 148 -11.64 12.98 -4.97
CA ASN A 148 -12.21 13.86 -5.99
C ASN A 148 -13.74 13.77 -6.03
N GLU A 149 -14.31 12.57 -5.89
CA GLU A 149 -15.76 12.38 -5.78
C GLU A 149 -16.34 13.09 -4.54
N GLN A 150 -15.67 12.99 -3.39
CA GLN A 150 -16.08 13.70 -2.18
C GLN A 150 -16.08 15.23 -2.38
N ALA A 151 -15.06 15.78 -3.02
CA ALA A 151 -14.99 17.21 -3.32
C ALA A 151 -16.13 17.65 -4.27
N ASN A 152 -16.40 16.87 -5.31
CA ASN A 152 -17.47 17.16 -6.27
C ASN A 152 -18.86 17.15 -5.60
N ASN A 153 -19.12 16.17 -4.73
CA ASN A 153 -20.40 16.07 -4.02
C ASN A 153 -20.64 17.25 -3.08
N VAL A 154 -19.59 17.75 -2.40
CA VAL A 154 -19.70 18.96 -1.56
C VAL A 154 -20.06 20.18 -2.40
N MET A 155 -19.38 20.37 -3.54
CA MET A 155 -19.65 21.51 -4.43
C MET A 155 -21.07 21.46 -5.02
N HIS A 156 -21.54 20.29 -5.41
CA HIS A 156 -22.91 20.10 -5.90
C HIS A 156 -23.95 20.51 -4.85
N ASN A 157 -23.81 20.03 -3.61
CA ASN A 157 -24.74 20.36 -2.52
C ASN A 157 -24.72 21.85 -2.14
N LEU A 158 -23.59 22.54 -2.29
CA LEU A 158 -23.49 23.98 -2.07
C LEU A 158 -24.19 24.78 -3.18
N SER A 159 -24.08 24.33 -4.44
CA SER A 159 -24.77 24.93 -5.58
C SER A 159 -26.30 24.82 -5.44
N GLU A 160 -26.81 23.66 -5.03
CA GLU A 160 -28.24 23.42 -4.85
C GLU A 160 -28.83 24.31 -3.74
N LYS A 161 -28.17 24.35 -2.57
CA LYS A 161 -28.58 25.24 -1.47
C LYS A 161 -28.52 26.73 -1.83
N ALA A 162 -27.59 27.14 -2.69
CA ALA A 162 -27.51 28.52 -3.13
C ALA A 162 -28.67 28.88 -4.07
N ALA A 163 -29.15 27.93 -4.89
CA ALA A 163 -30.32 28.13 -5.73
C ALA A 163 -31.60 28.30 -4.90
N ASP A 164 -31.78 27.46 -3.86
CA ASP A 164 -32.93 27.54 -2.94
C ASP A 164 -33.03 28.87 -2.16
N ILE A 165 -31.92 29.59 -1.98
CA ILE A 165 -31.89 30.88 -1.27
C ILE A 165 -32.27 32.05 -2.20
N VAL A 166 -32.14 31.86 -3.52
CA VAL A 166 -32.38 32.91 -4.52
C VAL A 166 -33.82 32.89 -5.04
N GLU A 167 -34.55 31.76 -4.90
CA GLU A 167 -36.00 31.66 -5.14
C GLU A 167 -36.85 32.18 -3.96
#